data_AF-A0A8T5NJI7-F1
#
_entry.id   AF-A0A8T5NJI7-F1
#
_cell.length_a   1.000
_cell.length_b   1.000
_cell.length_c   1.000
_cell.angle_alpha   90.00
_cell.angle_beta   90.00
_cell.angle_gamma   90.00
#
_symmetry.space_group_name_H-M   'P 1'
#
loop_
_entity.id
_entity.type
_entity.pdbx_description
1 polymer ?
#
loop_
_entity_poly.entity_id
_entity_poly.type
_entity_poly.pdbx_seq_one_letter_code
_entity_poly.pdbx_strand_id
1 'polypeptide(L)'
;MTETDRIAEIIHIMEYIEKSPLPVSQYFKERKLPFGRAQYYLYKKAMQERGIEGLIDQRNKGNHLKFTDEIKNFVKGLLTQNQSLASEEVQKLIENEFG
;
A
#
# COMPACT_ATOMS: atom_id res chain seq x y z
N MET A 1 4.64 3.75 -11.89
CA MET A 1 3.19 4.01 -11.79
C MET A 1 2.96 4.83 -10.54
N THR A 2 2.37 6.02 -10.67
CA THR A 2 2.06 6.88 -9.52
C THR A 2 0.77 6.39 -8.85
N GLU A 3 0.49 6.84 -7.62
CA GLU A 3 -0.77 6.51 -6.93
C GLU A 3 -1.99 7.01 -7.71
N THR A 4 -1.89 8.20 -8.31
CA THR A 4 -2.92 8.79 -9.16
C THR A 4 -3.21 7.91 -10.38
N ASP A 5 -2.16 7.41 -11.05
CA ASP A 5 -2.32 6.51 -12.21
C ASP A 5 -3.05 5.23 -11.81
N ARG A 6 -2.69 4.65 -10.65
CA ARG A 6 -3.33 3.44 -10.12
C ARG A 6 -4.81 3.68 -9.81
N ILE A 7 -5.14 4.80 -9.17
CA ILE A 7 -6.53 5.16 -8.83
C ILE A 7 -7.35 5.36 -10.10
N ALA A 8 -6.81 6.06 -11.08
CA ALA A 8 -7.46 6.25 -12.37
C ALA A 8 -7.74 4.92 -13.07
N GLU A 9 -6.78 3.99 -13.06
CA GLU A 9 -6.95 2.64 -13.61
C GLU A 9 -8.06 1.86 -12.88
N ILE A 10 -8.10 1.92 -11.55
CA ILE A 10 -9.15 1.26 -10.74
C ILE A 10 -10.53 1.81 -11.10
N ILE A 11 -10.68 3.14 -11.13
CA ILE A 11 -11.96 3.80 -11.46
C ILE A 11 -12.40 3.41 -12.87
N HIS A 12 -11.49 3.49 -13.84
CA HIS A 12 -11.77 3.10 -15.21
C HIS A 12 -12.31 1.66 -15.27
N ILE A 13 -11.58 0.69 -14.71
CA ILE A 13 -12.00 -0.71 -14.72
C ILE A 13 -13.36 -0.90 -14.03
N MET A 14 -13.60 -0.23 -12.90
CA MET A 14 -14.89 -0.30 -12.22
C MET A 14 -16.04 0.18 -13.12
N GLU A 15 -15.86 1.28 -13.84
CA GLU A 15 -16.86 1.76 -14.80
C GLU A 15 -17.12 0.77 -15.94
N TYR A 16 -16.08 0.12 -16.47
CA TYR A 16 -16.27 -0.89 -17.53
C TYR A 16 -17.03 -2.11 -17.02
N ILE A 17 -16.78 -2.54 -15.79
CA ILE A 17 -17.52 -3.63 -15.17
C ILE A 17 -18.99 -3.26 -15.02
N GLU A 18 -19.29 -2.02 -14.60
CA GLU A 18 -20.68 -1.56 -14.39
C GLU A 18 -21.45 -1.31 -15.68
N LYS A 19 -20.76 -0.89 -16.75
CA LYS A 19 -21.34 -0.73 -18.10
C LYS A 19 -21.43 -2.06 -18.86
N SER A 20 -20.77 -3.11 -18.38
CA SER A 20 -20.77 -4.40 -19.05
C SER A 20 -22.11 -5.11 -18.89
N PRO A 21 -22.64 -5.76 -19.94
CA PRO A 21 -23.80 -6.65 -19.81
C PRO A 21 -23.47 -7.97 -19.10
N LEU A 22 -22.19 -8.26 -18.84
CA LEU A 22 -21.75 -9.50 -18.21
C LEU A 22 -21.93 -9.44 -16.69
N PRO A 23 -22.31 -10.56 -16.05
CA PRO A 23 -22.20 -10.69 -14.61
C PRO A 23 -20.75 -10.44 -14.16
N VAL A 24 -20.56 -9.75 -13.03
CA VAL A 24 -19.22 -9.47 -12.47
C VAL A 24 -18.37 -10.74 -12.38
N SER A 25 -18.95 -11.86 -11.94
CA SER A 25 -18.25 -13.14 -11.85
C SER A 25 -17.73 -13.64 -13.20
N GLN A 26 -18.46 -13.42 -14.29
CA GLN A 26 -18.07 -13.79 -15.64
C GLN A 26 -17.04 -12.82 -16.20
N TYR A 27 -17.19 -11.52 -15.94
CA TYR A 27 -16.23 -10.50 -16.34
C TYR A 27 -14.81 -10.80 -15.82
N PHE A 28 -14.70 -11.18 -14.54
CA PHE A 28 -13.41 -11.56 -13.92
C PHE A 28 -12.89 -12.94 -14.37
N LYS A 29 -13.72 -13.81 -14.95
CA LYS A 29 -13.26 -15.07 -15.54
C LYS A 29 -12.68 -14.85 -16.94
N GLU A 30 -13.30 -13.97 -17.73
CA GLU A 30 -12.94 -13.75 -19.12
C GLU A 30 -11.78 -12.75 -19.28
N ARG A 31 -11.55 -11.88 -18.30
CA ARG A 31 -10.54 -10.82 -18.38
C ARG A 31 -9.51 -10.93 -17.28
N LYS A 32 -8.24 -10.75 -17.67
CA LYS A 32 -7.13 -10.59 -16.74
C LYS A 32 -7.07 -9.13 -16.29
N LEU A 33 -7.43 -8.88 -15.04
CA LEU A 33 -7.48 -7.55 -14.44
C LEU A 33 -6.37 -7.39 -13.39
N PRO A 34 -5.94 -6.15 -13.09
CA PRO A 34 -4.90 -5.87 -12.09
C PRO A 34 -5.32 -6.15 -10.64
N PHE A 35 -6.61 -6.41 -10.42
CA PHE A 35 -7.17 -6.79 -9.12
C PHE A 35 -8.22 -7.88 -9.26
N GLY A 36 -8.53 -8.56 -8.15
CA GLY A 36 -9.52 -9.63 -8.13
C GLY A 36 -10.95 -9.16 -7.83
N ARG A 37 -11.93 -10.05 -8.02
CA ARG A 37 -13.35 -9.80 -7.72
C ARG A 37 -13.60 -9.34 -6.27
N ALA A 38 -12.86 -9.89 -5.30
CA ALA A 38 -12.97 -9.46 -3.90
C ALA A 38 -12.57 -7.99 -3.73
N GLN A 39 -11.45 -7.58 -4.35
CA GLN A 39 -10.99 -6.20 -4.34
C GLN A 39 -11.97 -5.24 -5.02
N TYR A 40 -12.63 -5.66 -6.11
CA TYR A 40 -13.70 -4.88 -6.72
C TYR A 40 -14.80 -4.50 -5.73
N TYR A 41 -15.32 -5.44 -4.93
CA TYR A 41 -16.35 -5.13 -3.94
C TYR A 41 -15.82 -4.27 -2.79
N LEU A 42 -14.56 -4.46 -2.40
CA LEU A 42 -13.91 -3.58 -1.41
C LEU A 42 -13.80 -2.15 -1.92
N TYR A 43 -13.37 -1.96 -3.18
CA TYR A 43 -13.30 -0.64 -3.82
C TYR A 43 -14.68 -0.03 -3.98
N LYS A 44 -15.69 -0.81 -4.38
CA LYS A 44 -17.07 -0.34 -4.47
C LYS A 44 -17.60 0.16 -3.12
N LYS A 45 -17.37 -0.61 -2.05
CA LYS A 45 -17.73 -0.22 -0.69
C LYS A 45 -16.97 1.04 -0.24
N ALA A 46 -15.66 1.09 -0.45
CA ALA A 46 -14.84 2.24 -0.07
C ALA A 46 -15.24 3.52 -0.82
N MET A 47 -15.55 3.42 -2.12
CA MET A 47 -16.08 4.53 -2.93
C MET A 47 -17.43 5.02 -2.41
N GLN A 48 -18.33 4.11 -1.98
CA GLN A 48 -19.62 4.49 -1.40
C GLN A 48 -19.48 5.19 -0.04
N GLU A 49 -18.52 4.78 0.78
CA GLU A 49 -18.32 5.33 2.12
C GLU A 49 -17.52 6.64 2.12
N ARG A 50 -16.49 6.74 1.26
CA ARG A 50 -15.43 7.76 1.33
C ARG A 50 -15.09 8.40 -0.03
N GLY A 51 -15.80 8.05 -1.09
CA GLY A 51 -15.47 8.52 -2.45
C GLY A 51 -14.08 8.08 -2.91
N ILE A 52 -13.46 8.89 -3.76
CA ILE A 52 -12.13 8.62 -4.34
C ILE A 52 -11.06 8.42 -3.26
N GLU A 53 -11.17 9.11 -2.12
CA GLU A 53 -10.24 8.97 -1.00
C GLU A 53 -10.22 7.54 -0.42
N GLY A 54 -11.31 6.79 -0.58
CA GLY A 54 -11.39 5.38 -0.21
C GLY A 54 -10.46 4.47 -1.01
N LEU A 55 -9.97 4.91 -2.18
CA LEU A 55 -9.06 4.16 -3.06
C LEU A 55 -7.57 4.48 -2.83
N ILE A 56 -7.28 5.52 -2.03
CA ILE A 56 -5.92 5.91 -1.66
C ILE A 56 -5.30 4.84 -0.77
N ASP A 57 -4.02 4.53 -0.99
CA ASP A 57 -3.29 3.58 -0.17
C ASP A 57 -3.06 4.14 1.24
N GLN A 58 -3.88 3.70 2.19
CA GLN A 58 -3.77 4.15 3.57
C GLN A 58 -2.58 3.51 4.31
N ARG A 59 -1.82 2.58 3.69
CA ARG A 59 -0.62 2.02 4.32
C ARG A 59 0.45 3.09 4.58
N ASN A 60 0.44 4.17 3.81
CA ASN A 60 1.31 5.32 4.01
C ASN A 60 0.87 6.21 5.19
N LYS A 61 -0.37 6.07 5.68
CA LYS A 61 -0.89 6.81 6.83
C LYS A 61 -0.72 6.05 8.16
N GLY A 62 -0.16 4.85 8.14
CA GLY A 62 0.01 4.01 9.31
C GLY A 62 1.30 4.29 10.08
N ASN A 63 1.17 4.83 11.29
CA ASN A 63 2.14 4.76 12.40
C ASN A 63 2.33 3.31 12.92
N HIS A 64 2.36 2.32 12.02
CA HIS A 64 2.46 0.89 12.33
C HIS A 64 3.67 0.22 11.68
N LEU A 65 4.65 1.02 11.23
CA LEU A 65 5.97 0.49 10.95
C LEU A 65 6.69 0.29 12.29
N LYS A 66 7.21 -0.93 12.52
CA LYS A 66 8.17 -1.16 13.61
C LYS A 66 9.43 -0.29 13.46
N PHE A 67 9.68 0.21 12.26
CA PHE A 67 10.82 1.07 11.92
C PHE A 67 10.35 2.51 11.66
N THR A 68 10.22 3.26 12.74
CA THR A 68 9.74 4.65 12.75
C THR A 68 10.77 5.61 12.12
N ASP A 69 10.36 6.85 11.85
CA ASP A 69 11.29 7.88 11.35
C ASP A 69 12.38 8.24 12.37
N GLU A 70 12.08 8.10 13.66
CA GLU A 70 13.06 8.25 14.74
C GLU A 70 14.14 7.16 14.67
N ILE A 71 13.74 5.89 14.52
CA ILE A 71 14.68 4.77 14.33
C ILE A 71 15.50 4.97 13.05
N LYS A 72 14.89 5.45 11.94
CA LYS A 72 15.63 5.78 10.71
C LYS A 72 16.71 6.82 10.95
N ASN A 73 16.40 7.88 11.70
CA ASN A 73 17.34 8.96 11.98
C ASN A 73 18.47 8.49 12.91
N PHE A 74 18.16 7.68 13.92
CA PHE A 74 19.14 7.03 14.78
C PHE A 74 20.13 6.17 13.98
N VAL A 75 19.63 5.29 13.11
CA VAL A 75 20.46 4.43 12.26
C VAL A 75 21.32 5.23 11.30
N LYS A 76 20.78 6.32 10.70
CA LYS A 76 21.58 7.22 9.87
C LYS A 76 22.73 7.84 10.68
N GLY A 77 22.48 8.26 11.92
CA GLY A 77 23.52 8.76 12.83
C GLY A 77 24.60 7.73 13.09
N LEU A 78 24.21 6.51 13.47
CA LEU A 78 25.13 5.39 13.72
C LEU A 78 26.03 5.10 12.52
N LEU A 79 25.45 4.96 11.34
CA LEU A 79 26.19 4.64 10.12
C LEU A 79 27.04 5.82 9.61
N THR A 80 26.66 7.06 9.92
CA THR A 80 27.49 8.23 9.62
C THR A 80 28.76 8.25 10.48
N GLN A 81 28.64 7.87 11.76
CA GLN A 81 29.77 7.80 12.68
C GLN A 81 30.64 6.56 12.49
N ASN A 82 30.04 5.42 12.13
CA ASN A 82 30.75 4.18 11.88
C ASN A 82 30.10 3.38 10.74
N GLN A 83 30.68 3.53 9.55
CA GLN A 83 30.22 2.85 8.33
C GLN A 83 30.56 1.35 8.30
N SER A 84 31.37 0.86 9.25
CA SER A 84 31.82 -0.54 9.29
C SER A 84 30.92 -1.44 10.14
N LEU A 85 29.86 -0.90 10.74
CA LEU A 85 28.94 -1.67 11.58
C LEU A 85 28.26 -2.77 10.76
N ALA A 86 28.30 -3.99 11.30
CA ALA A 86 27.55 -5.09 10.75
C ALA A 86 26.05 -4.90 11.01
N SER A 87 25.20 -5.46 10.14
CA SER A 87 23.74 -5.33 10.27
C SER A 87 23.22 -5.85 11.63
N GLU A 88 23.81 -6.91 12.17
CA GLU A 88 23.46 -7.48 13.47
C GLU A 88 23.77 -6.52 14.64
N GLU A 89 24.85 -5.76 14.53
CA GLU A 89 25.23 -4.77 15.55
C GLU A 89 24.24 -3.59 15.53
N VAL A 90 23.88 -3.12 14.33
CA VAL A 90 22.86 -2.08 14.16
C VAL A 90 21.52 -2.55 14.74
N GLN A 91 21.11 -3.80 14.47
CA GLN A 91 19.87 -4.36 15.04
C GLN A 91 19.89 -4.40 16.57
N LYS A 92 21.01 -4.84 17.18
CA LYS A 92 21.16 -4.81 18.65
C LYS A 92 21.09 -3.40 19.21
N LEU A 93 21.70 -2.43 18.54
CA LEU A 93 21.66 -1.03 18.97
C LEU A 93 20.25 -0.44 18.86
N ILE A 94 19.50 -0.79 17.82
CA ILE A 94 18.09 -0.40 17.70
C ILE A 94 17.25 -1.03 18.81
N GLU A 95 17.41 -2.33 19.09
CA GLU A 95 16.67 -3.02 20.15
C GLU A 95 17.00 -2.43 21.54
N ASN A 96 18.26 -2.08 21.80
CA ASN A 96 18.65 -1.47 23.07
C ASN A 96 18.04 -0.07 23.27
N GLU A 97 17.81 0.68 22.19
CA GLU A 97 17.33 2.07 22.24
C GLU A 97 15.79 2.16 22.13
N PHE A 98 15.15 1.26 21.37
CA PHE A 98 13.73 1.33 21.01
C PHE A 98 12.91 0.05 21.29
N GLY A 99 13.55 -1.02 21.79
CA GLY A 99 12.92 -2.32 22.11
C GLY A 99 12.19 -2.35 23.45
#